data_AF-A0A428MSI6-F1
#
_entry.id   AF-A0A428MSI6-F1
#
_cell.length_a   1.000
_cell.length_b   1.000
_cell.length_c   1.000
_cell.angle_alpha   90.00
_cell.angle_beta   90.00
_cell.angle_gamma   90.00
#
_symmetry.space_group_name_H-M   'P 1'
#
loop_
_entity.id
_entity.type
_entity.pdbx_description
1 polymer ?
#
loop_
_entity_poly.entity_id
_entity_poly.type
_entity_poly.pdbx_seq_one_letter_code
_entity_poly.pdbx_strand_id
1 'polypeptide(L)'
;HRIITEADGEYYVNQRYHFRGAFSDQHVVKSYITKVKQVYREVKAADIGLMYRMLPYVHMETNALCDNPFEKNPQKIRWFSRKELAEAIGVNPATLGRRLPKMTFGDEYVIARIKVGGSERYTFNPNVFYRRNTKPDDTLVAMFNVNKT
;
A
#
# COMPACT_ATOMS: atom_id res chain seq x y z
N HIS A 1 3.88 -3.30 -19.86
CA HIS A 1 2.46 -3.68 -20.05
C HIS A 1 1.62 -2.89 -19.07
N ARG A 2 0.40 -2.45 -19.43
CA ARG A 2 -0.45 -1.63 -18.56
C ARG A 2 -1.00 -2.46 -17.41
N ILE A 3 -0.84 -1.97 -16.17
CA ILE A 3 -1.25 -2.63 -14.91
C ILE A 3 -2.77 -2.57 -14.74
N ILE A 4 -3.39 -1.52 -15.27
CA ILE A 4 -4.84 -1.31 -15.30
C ILE A 4 -5.21 -0.97 -16.73
N THR A 5 -6.27 -1.59 -17.21
CA THR A 5 -6.91 -1.35 -18.50
C THR A 5 -8.33 -0.88 -18.25
N GLU A 6 -8.75 0.12 -19.00
CA GLU A 6 -10.11 0.66 -18.96
C GLU A 6 -10.89 0.10 -20.14
N ALA A 7 -12.07 -0.46 -19.89
CA ALA A 7 -13.04 -0.83 -20.92
C ALA A 7 -14.45 -0.55 -20.38
N ASP A 8 -15.30 0.09 -21.18
CA ASP A 8 -16.70 0.39 -20.85
C ASP A 8 -16.92 1.12 -19.50
N GLY A 9 -15.98 2.00 -19.12
CA GLY A 9 -16.03 2.73 -17.84
C GLY A 9 -15.67 1.88 -16.61
N GLU A 10 -15.34 0.60 -16.81
CA GLU A 10 -14.84 -0.30 -15.78
C GLU A 10 -13.30 -0.39 -15.85
N TYR A 11 -12.68 -0.39 -14.66
CA TYR A 11 -11.24 -0.51 -14.51
C TYR A 11 -10.87 -1.97 -14.23
N TYR A 12 -10.21 -2.59 -15.19
CA TYR A 12 -9.72 -3.96 -15.09
C TYR A 12 -8.26 -3.97 -14.72
N VAL A 13 -7.91 -4.56 -13.58
CA VAL A 13 -6.51 -4.84 -13.24
C VAL A 13 -6.05 -6.01 -14.09
N ASN A 14 -4.92 -5.83 -14.77
CA ASN A 14 -4.38 -6.84 -15.67
C ASN A 14 -4.06 -8.13 -14.89
N GLN A 15 -4.66 -9.25 -15.32
CA GLN A 15 -4.53 -10.56 -14.67
C GLN A 15 -3.09 -11.10 -14.57
N ARG A 16 -2.14 -10.61 -15.38
CA ARG A 16 -0.71 -10.94 -15.18
C ARG A 16 -0.13 -10.37 -13.87
N TYR A 17 -0.73 -9.32 -13.30
CA TYR A 17 -0.39 -8.83 -11.95
C TYR A 17 -1.18 -9.53 -10.85
N HIS A 18 -2.24 -10.28 -11.20
CA HIS A 18 -2.85 -11.24 -10.28
C HIS A 18 -1.94 -12.47 -10.08
N PHE A 19 -1.19 -12.87 -11.11
CA PHE A 19 -0.36 -14.08 -11.08
C PHE A 19 0.85 -13.97 -12.01
N ARG A 20 2.00 -13.48 -11.52
CA ARG A 20 3.35 -14.03 -11.79
C ARG A 20 4.46 -13.07 -11.33
N GLY A 21 5.30 -13.56 -10.42
CA GLY A 21 6.73 -13.27 -10.48
C GLY A 21 7.35 -12.43 -9.35
N ALA A 22 6.80 -12.39 -8.14
CA ALA A 22 7.54 -12.03 -6.90
C ALA A 22 6.76 -12.25 -5.58
N PHE A 23 5.60 -12.91 -5.59
CA PHE A 23 4.80 -13.11 -4.37
C PHE A 23 4.46 -14.59 -4.21
N SER A 24 5.11 -15.24 -3.25
CA SER A 24 4.86 -16.62 -2.87
C SER A 24 3.54 -16.83 -2.13
N ASP A 25 2.82 -15.75 -1.77
CA ASP A 25 1.59 -15.85 -0.97
C ASP A 25 0.34 -15.39 -1.74
N GLN A 26 -0.24 -16.30 -2.52
CA GLN A 26 -1.53 -16.13 -3.18
C GLN A 26 -2.68 -15.83 -2.19
N HIS A 27 -2.53 -16.24 -0.93
CA HIS A 27 -3.56 -16.04 0.11
C HIS A 27 -3.70 -14.57 0.55
N VAL A 28 -2.59 -13.83 0.64
CA VAL A 28 -2.57 -12.41 1.05
C VAL A 28 -3.22 -11.51 0.00
N VAL A 29 -2.99 -11.82 -1.28
CA VAL A 29 -3.64 -11.11 -2.39
C VAL A 29 -5.15 -11.38 -2.40
N LYS A 30 -5.56 -12.62 -2.11
CA LYS A 30 -6.98 -13.01 -2.09
C LYS A 30 -7.76 -12.36 -0.95
N SER A 31 -7.21 -12.29 0.27
CA SER A 31 -7.88 -11.64 1.41
C SER A 31 -8.06 -10.14 1.19
N TYR A 32 -7.06 -9.46 0.64
CA TYR A 32 -7.17 -8.06 0.25
C TYR A 32 -8.18 -7.85 -0.87
N ILE A 33 -8.17 -8.68 -1.94
CA ILE A 33 -9.18 -8.62 -3.00
C ILE A 33 -10.60 -8.79 -2.44
N THR A 34 -10.80 -9.69 -1.48
CA THR A 34 -12.13 -9.89 -0.85
C THR A 34 -12.58 -8.65 -0.08
N LYS A 35 -11.70 -8.01 0.72
CA LYS A 35 -12.01 -6.74 1.39
C LYS A 35 -12.27 -5.61 0.39
N VAL A 36 -11.46 -5.53 -0.68
CA VAL A 36 -11.60 -4.52 -1.75
C VAL A 36 -12.95 -4.67 -2.46
N LYS A 37 -13.37 -5.90 -2.81
CA LYS A 37 -14.68 -6.21 -3.41
C LYS A 37 -15.87 -5.67 -2.60
N GLN A 38 -15.74 -5.55 -1.29
CA GLN A 38 -16.82 -5.09 -0.41
C GLN A 38 -16.92 -3.56 -0.30
N VAL A 39 -15.86 -2.81 -0.66
CA VAL A 39 -15.74 -1.34 -0.45
C VAL A 39 -15.75 -0.55 -1.77
N TYR A 40 -15.95 -1.21 -2.92
CA TYR A 40 -15.86 -0.62 -4.26
C TYR A 40 -16.82 0.54 -4.58
N ARG A 41 -17.78 0.88 -3.72
CA ARG A 41 -18.73 1.97 -3.99
C ARG A 41 -18.17 3.37 -3.69
N GLU A 42 -17.11 3.48 -2.89
CA GLU A 42 -16.69 4.78 -2.32
C GLU A 42 -15.22 5.14 -2.61
N VAL A 43 -14.38 4.19 -2.98
CA VAL A 43 -12.96 4.43 -3.24
C VAL A 43 -12.71 4.65 -4.72
N LYS A 44 -12.02 5.75 -5.07
CA LYS A 44 -11.67 6.06 -6.46
C LYS A 44 -10.81 4.93 -7.04
N ALA A 45 -11.18 4.40 -8.21
CA ALA A 45 -10.45 3.33 -8.90
C ALA A 45 -8.94 3.62 -9.04
N ALA A 46 -8.59 4.89 -9.24
CA ALA A 46 -7.19 5.32 -9.33
C ALA A 46 -6.41 5.23 -8.00
N ASP A 47 -7.07 5.27 -6.84
CA ASP A 47 -6.44 5.05 -5.53
C ASP A 47 -6.27 3.55 -5.25
N ILE A 48 -7.29 2.74 -5.55
CA ILE A 48 -7.20 1.26 -5.52
C ILE A 48 -6.01 0.80 -6.36
N GLY A 49 -5.91 1.29 -7.58
CA GLY A 49 -4.81 0.99 -8.49
C GLY A 49 -3.42 1.43 -7.99
N LEU A 50 -3.35 2.44 -7.12
CA LEU A 50 -2.10 2.83 -6.48
C LEU A 50 -1.76 1.90 -5.31
N MET A 51 -2.76 1.53 -4.51
CA MET A 51 -2.62 0.59 -3.40
C MET A 51 -2.06 -0.75 -3.88
N TYR A 52 -2.65 -1.33 -4.94
CA TYR A 52 -2.18 -2.60 -5.52
C TYR A 52 -0.72 -2.54 -5.95
N ARG A 53 -0.26 -1.40 -6.48
CA ARG A 53 1.14 -1.21 -6.88
C ARG A 53 2.09 -1.07 -5.69
N MET A 54 1.59 -0.65 -4.53
CA MET A 54 2.37 -0.55 -3.28
C MET A 54 2.48 -1.87 -2.52
N LEU A 55 1.48 -2.78 -2.62
CA LEU A 55 1.46 -4.05 -1.85
C LEU A 55 2.76 -4.88 -1.93
N PRO A 56 3.41 -5.02 -3.10
CA PRO A 56 4.72 -5.65 -3.23
C PRO A 56 5.74 -5.27 -2.17
N TYR A 57 5.76 -3.98 -1.84
CA TYR A 57 6.80 -3.31 -1.08
C TYR A 57 6.48 -3.19 0.41
N VAL A 58 5.35 -3.74 0.86
CA VAL A 58 4.96 -3.73 2.27
C VAL A 58 5.80 -4.75 3.03
N HIS A 59 6.62 -4.26 3.97
CA HIS A 59 7.52 -5.04 4.80
C HIS A 59 6.76 -6.07 5.65
N MET A 60 7.29 -7.29 5.74
CA MET A 60 6.64 -8.43 6.38
C MET A 60 6.37 -8.23 7.86
N GLU A 61 7.16 -7.43 8.59
CA GLU A 61 7.00 -7.29 10.04
C GLU A 61 6.41 -5.94 10.46
N THR A 62 6.83 -4.87 9.79
CA THR A 62 6.56 -3.49 10.21
C THR A 62 5.50 -2.81 9.35
N ASN A 63 5.05 -3.47 8.28
CA ASN A 63 4.11 -2.92 7.29
C ASN A 63 4.62 -1.63 6.61
N ALA A 64 5.93 -1.36 6.71
CA ALA A 64 6.63 -0.25 6.07
C ALA A 64 6.70 -0.41 4.55
N LEU A 65 6.69 0.68 3.80
CA LEU A 65 7.02 0.65 2.37
C LEU A 65 8.54 0.75 2.19
N CYS A 66 9.14 -0.33 1.68
CA CYS A 66 10.58 -0.48 1.52
C CYS A 66 10.94 -1.29 0.26
N ASP A 67 12.19 -1.15 -0.20
CA ASP A 67 12.67 -1.89 -1.38
C ASP A 67 12.97 -3.37 -1.10
N ASN A 68 13.16 -3.73 0.17
CA ASN A 68 13.52 -5.06 0.65
C ASN A 68 12.48 -5.59 1.66
N PRO A 69 11.23 -5.87 1.22
CA PRO A 69 10.10 -6.19 2.11
C PRO A 69 10.27 -7.45 2.97
N PHE A 70 11.28 -8.28 2.69
CA PHE A 70 11.56 -9.52 3.41
C PHE A 70 12.80 -9.45 4.31
N GLU A 71 13.42 -8.27 4.47
CA GLU A 71 14.54 -8.09 5.39
C GLU A 71 14.11 -8.40 6.83
N LYS A 72 14.92 -9.14 7.58
CA LYS A 72 14.61 -9.51 8.96
C LYS A 72 15.32 -8.65 9.97
N ASN A 73 16.44 -8.04 9.59
CA ASN A 73 17.19 -7.13 10.44
C ASN A 73 16.61 -5.71 10.32
N PRO A 74 16.02 -5.14 11.39
CA PRO A 74 15.41 -3.81 11.34
C PRO A 74 16.38 -2.70 10.92
N GLN A 75 17.67 -2.85 11.22
CA GLN A 75 18.72 -1.87 10.86
C GLN A 75 19.09 -1.89 9.37
N LYS A 76 18.63 -2.91 8.63
CA LYS A 76 18.89 -3.07 7.19
C LYS A 76 17.65 -2.81 6.33
N ILE A 77 16.52 -2.40 6.93
CA ILE A 77 15.33 -2.01 6.17
C ILE A 77 15.67 -0.78 5.32
N ARG A 78 15.52 -0.92 4.01
CA ARG A 78 15.78 0.11 3.03
C ARG A 78 14.48 0.82 2.68
N TRP A 79 14.19 1.84 3.48
CA TRP A 79 13.03 2.69 3.31
C TRP A 79 13.04 3.39 1.95
N PHE A 80 11.89 3.45 1.30
CA PHE A 80 11.77 4.31 0.14
C PHE A 80 11.72 5.78 0.56
N SER A 81 12.48 6.61 -0.16
CA SER A 81 12.15 8.02 -0.32
C SER A 81 10.88 8.20 -1.14
N ARG A 82 10.29 9.40 -1.11
CA ARG A 82 9.15 9.75 -1.98
C ARG A 82 9.45 9.50 -3.46
N LYS A 83 10.68 9.78 -3.91
CA LYS A 83 11.10 9.63 -5.31
C LYS A 83 11.17 8.16 -5.69
N GLU A 84 11.84 7.34 -4.89
CA GLU A 84 12.00 5.91 -5.15
C GLU A 84 10.66 5.18 -5.09
N LEU A 85 9.78 5.51 -4.13
CA LEU A 85 8.44 4.94 -4.08
C LEU A 85 7.65 5.29 -5.35
N ALA A 86 7.74 6.54 -5.82
CA ALA A 86 7.06 6.99 -7.04
C ALA A 86 7.51 6.19 -8.27
N GLU A 87 8.82 6.00 -8.40
CA GLU A 87 9.43 5.24 -9.47
C GLU A 87 9.01 3.77 -9.40
N ALA A 88 9.11 3.16 -8.22
CA ALA A 88 8.76 1.76 -7.96
C ALA A 88 7.29 1.43 -8.29
N ILE A 89 6.38 2.39 -8.15
CA ILE A 89 4.95 2.22 -8.47
C ILE A 89 4.53 2.90 -9.79
N GLY A 90 5.48 3.49 -10.53
CA GLY A 90 5.24 4.09 -11.84
C GLY A 90 4.29 5.30 -11.82
N VAL A 91 4.54 6.26 -10.93
CA VAL A 91 3.82 7.55 -10.86
C VAL A 91 4.78 8.72 -10.65
N ASN A 92 4.31 9.95 -10.89
CA ASN A 92 5.09 11.14 -10.58
C ASN A 92 5.20 11.35 -9.04
N PRO A 93 6.39 11.69 -8.49
CA PRO A 93 6.55 11.99 -7.06
C PRO A 93 5.58 13.07 -6.52
N ALA A 94 5.24 14.07 -7.33
CA ALA A 94 4.26 15.09 -6.97
C ALA A 94 2.85 14.51 -6.78
N THR A 95 2.48 13.52 -7.60
CA THR A 95 1.21 12.79 -7.49
C THR A 95 1.13 12.06 -6.16
N LEU A 96 2.18 11.35 -5.75
CA LEU A 96 2.25 10.70 -4.44
C LEU A 96 2.12 11.71 -3.30
N GLY A 97 2.87 12.81 -3.38
CA GLY A 97 2.85 13.87 -2.37
C GLY A 97 1.44 14.44 -2.13
N ARG A 98 0.65 14.59 -3.19
CA ARG A 98 -0.74 15.09 -3.14
C ARG A 98 -1.75 14.01 -2.73
N ARG A 99 -1.59 12.78 -3.21
CA ARG A 99 -2.60 11.72 -3.04
C ARG A 99 -2.48 10.98 -1.70
N LEU A 100 -1.27 10.57 -1.30
CA LEU A 100 -1.10 9.74 -0.10
C LEU A 100 -1.72 10.34 1.17
N PRO A 101 -1.55 11.64 1.47
CA PRO A 101 -2.10 12.21 2.71
C PRO A 101 -3.63 12.20 2.78
N LYS A 102 -4.32 12.05 1.64
CA LYS A 102 -5.77 12.08 1.53
C LYS A 102 -6.36 10.73 1.14
N MET A 103 -5.52 9.71 0.99
CA MET A 103 -5.95 8.41 0.51
C MET A 103 -6.64 7.66 1.64
N THR A 104 -7.92 7.35 1.44
CA THR A 104 -8.74 6.56 2.36
C THR A 104 -9.25 5.30 1.70
N PHE A 105 -9.52 4.29 2.51
CA PHE A 105 -10.21 3.06 2.12
C PHE A 105 -11.32 2.80 3.14
N GLY A 106 -12.57 3.06 2.74
CA GLY A 106 -13.66 3.26 3.70
C GLY A 106 -13.32 4.42 4.63
N ASP A 107 -13.42 4.17 5.93
CA ASP A 107 -13.18 5.17 6.97
C ASP A 107 -11.71 5.30 7.42
N GLU A 108 -10.81 4.52 6.84
CA GLU A 108 -9.42 4.41 7.28
C GLU A 108 -8.48 5.16 6.32
N TYR A 109 -7.51 5.91 6.86
CA TYR A 109 -6.39 6.41 6.05
C TYR A 109 -5.50 5.24 5.64
N VAL A 110 -5.06 5.22 4.38
CA VAL A 110 -4.32 4.07 3.84
C VAL A 110 -2.85 4.10 4.21
N ILE A 111 -2.22 5.28 4.26
CA ILE A 111 -0.78 5.44 4.47
C ILE A 111 -0.52 6.47 5.56
N ALA A 112 0.36 6.13 6.50
CA ALA A 112 0.99 7.08 7.41
C ALA A 112 2.29 7.58 6.77
N ARG A 113 2.52 8.90 6.84
CA ARG A 113 3.80 9.52 6.51
C ARG A 113 4.52 9.87 7.80
N ILE A 114 5.69 9.27 8.00
CA ILE A 114 6.50 9.46 9.19
C ILE A 114 7.69 10.33 8.82
N LYS A 115 7.93 11.39 9.58
CA LYS A 115 9.13 12.22 9.44
C LYS A 115 10.09 11.92 10.58
N VAL A 116 11.33 11.58 10.22
CA VAL A 116 12.41 11.37 11.18
C VAL A 116 13.63 12.15 10.69
N GLY A 117 14.00 13.21 11.41
CA GLY A 117 14.98 14.18 10.93
C GLY A 117 14.58 14.77 9.57
N GLY A 118 15.51 14.79 8.62
CA GLY A 118 15.27 15.28 7.25
C GLY A 118 14.62 14.27 6.30
N SER A 119 14.27 13.06 6.76
CA SER A 119 13.75 11.99 5.90
C SER A 119 12.27 11.71 6.13
N GLU A 120 11.55 11.44 5.05
CA GLU A 120 10.17 10.93 5.08
C GLU A 120 10.15 9.43 4.83
N ARG A 121 9.28 8.72 5.53
CA ARG A 121 9.02 7.28 5.41
C ARG A 121 7.52 7.05 5.30
N TYR A 122 7.12 5.91 4.74
CA TYR A 122 5.72 5.57 4.54
C TYR A 122 5.42 4.19 5.11
N THR A 123 4.27 4.07 5.79
CA THR A 123 3.79 2.82 6.36
C THR A 123 2.33 2.60 5.96
N PHE A 124 1.98 1.37 5.62
CA PHE A 124 0.62 1.00 5.23
C PHE A 124 -0.24 0.74 6.48
N ASN A 125 -1.48 1.23 6.50
CA ASN A 125 -2.41 1.02 7.60
C ASN A 125 -2.76 -0.48 7.73
N PRO A 126 -2.47 -1.14 8.87
CA PRO A 126 -2.78 -2.55 9.04
C PRO A 126 -4.29 -2.88 9.01
N ASN A 127 -5.18 -1.92 9.31
CA ASN A 127 -6.63 -2.11 9.21
C ASN A 127 -7.09 -2.26 7.75
N VAL A 128 -6.37 -1.60 6.84
CA VAL A 128 -6.60 -1.66 5.39
C VAL A 128 -5.90 -2.88 4.78
N PHE A 129 -4.59 -3.00 5.00
CA PHE A 129 -3.79 -4.13 4.56
C PHE A 129 -2.72 -4.43 5.59
N TYR A 130 -2.71 -5.67 6.09
CA TYR A 130 -1.64 -6.17 6.92
C TYR A 130 -0.97 -7.35 6.26
N ARG A 131 0.36 -7.30 6.15
CA ARG A 131 1.13 -8.29 5.39
C ARG A 131 1.13 -9.67 6.06
N ARG A 132 1.00 -9.74 7.39
CA ARG A 132 0.95 -11.00 8.15
C ARG A 132 -0.48 -11.46 8.35
N ASN A 133 -0.64 -12.78 8.53
CA ASN A 133 -1.90 -13.39 8.95
C ASN A 133 -2.08 -13.41 10.49
N THR A 134 -1.42 -12.50 11.20
CA THR A 134 -1.51 -12.37 12.66
C THR A 134 -2.19 -11.06 13.03
N LYS A 135 -2.44 -10.85 14.33
CA LYS A 135 -2.80 -9.51 14.82
C LYS A 135 -1.65 -8.53 14.53
N PRO A 136 -1.94 -7.30 14.06
CA PRO A 136 -0.96 -6.20 14.02
C PRO A 136 -0.50 -5.81 15.41
N ASP A 137 0.71 -5.26 15.50
CA ASP A 137 1.22 -4.65 16.74
C ASP A 137 0.38 -3.43 17.15
N ASP A 138 0.11 -3.27 18.45
CA ASP A 138 -0.77 -2.20 18.94
C ASP A 138 -0.17 -0.81 18.70
N THR A 139 1.16 -0.66 18.66
CA THR A 139 1.84 0.59 18.28
C THR A 139 1.55 0.91 16.82
N LEU A 140 1.67 -0.08 15.94
CA LEU A 140 1.38 0.08 14.52
C LEU A 140 -0.08 0.49 14.28
N VAL A 141 -1.02 -0.09 15.03
CA VAL A 141 -2.44 0.32 14.96
C VAL A 141 -2.60 1.76 15.47
N ALA A 142 -2.06 2.07 16.64
CA ALA A 142 -2.19 3.38 17.27
C ALA A 142 -1.64 4.53 16.41
N MET A 143 -0.63 4.29 15.57
CA MET A 143 -0.09 5.27 14.62
C MET A 143 -1.12 5.80 13.61
N PHE A 144 -2.21 5.07 13.38
CA PHE A 144 -3.28 5.46 12.44
C PHE A 144 -4.52 6.01 13.14
N ASN A 145 -4.54 6.07 14.47
CA ASN A 145 -5.62 6.68 15.23
C ASN A 145 -5.57 8.20 15.04
N VAL A 146 -6.47 8.71 14.19
CA VAL A 146 -6.63 10.14 13.95
C VAL A 146 -8.05 10.56 14.29
N ASN A 147 -8.20 11.67 14.99
CA ASN A 147 -9.50 12.31 15.16
C ASN A 147 -9.88 12.91 13.80
N LYS A 148 -10.89 12.36 13.14
CA LYS A 148 -11.47 12.98 11.94
C LYS A 148 -12.02 14.34 12.36
N THR A 149 -11.37 15.40 11.88
CA THR A 149 -11.77 16.79 12.11
C THR A 149 -12.75 17.24 11.05
#